data_AF-A0A8X6F351-F1
#
_entry.id   AF-A0A8X6F351-F1
#
_cell.length_a   1.000
_cell.length_b   1.000
_cell.length_c   1.000
_cell.angle_alpha   90.00
_cell.angle_beta   90.00
_cell.angle_gamma   90.00
#
_symmetry.space_group_name_H-M   'P 1'
#
loop_
_entity.id
_entity.type
_entity.pdbx_description
1 polymer ?
#
loop_
_entity_poly.entity_id
_entity_poly.type
_entity_poly.pdbx_seq_one_letter_code
_entity_poly.pdbx_strand_id
1 'polypeptide(L)'
;MSLYKTNASGDEYYNSNNNYYAFTNDPTKIFAKLANGEKFYAKNEKGKEIYPVINGNTILINNNGREIYAKDENYDEIYPKDKEQNDFFAKEKSGIPYYAKKYSKGGEICPKDKEYEIYPKDKDGNEFFAQNNIENKIYYAKNKCENEIYPRDKDGIIIVARDSLGIFHYARDNEQNEIYPQNEKGVEYFVEKHKYARDKHNNVKYPKDENGNSIYPTNNLDEQFYVDGVYGTDADGNQFYAQDLNQDEFYAPGTCASKKDGTLIYAKKRNGAIIFPSDSNGEYYLTSTSFDSYFYLIKSDGIIRYAVRYGKEMYPIHAISEPKRIAKIEKILNDTYARMSSGEFYYPLDENDNEYVLSDVQTNDDALVNYYPITNDNFYIVPNFEYTPYLLLNFSPVKFEKFPPVEFENVKFMLYRKSTGYKDFITDVPSVRKSRGSHSISIQDLPYFQMILLKPYEFQKSRFSIYELDELFKTTIFYTDNTNPPNLDA
;
A
#
# COMPACT_ATOMS: atom_id res chain seq x y z
N MET A 1 -75.87 -9.92 17.24
CA MET A 1 -75.64 -10.29 15.82
C MET A 1 -74.24 -10.85 15.71
N SER A 2 -74.09 -12.10 15.22
CA SER A 2 -72.78 -12.64 14.86
C SER A 2 -72.24 -11.83 13.67
N LEU A 3 -71.05 -11.26 13.81
CA LEU A 3 -70.38 -10.45 12.79
C LEU A 3 -69.73 -11.31 11.69
N TYR A 4 -69.57 -12.62 11.94
CA TYR A 4 -69.11 -13.62 10.98
C TYR A 4 -70.30 -14.33 10.35
N LYS A 5 -70.24 -14.46 9.02
CA LYS A 5 -71.07 -15.43 8.28
C LYS A 5 -70.21 -16.66 8.02
N THR A 6 -70.84 -17.83 7.98
CA THR A 6 -70.18 -19.07 7.62
C THR A 6 -70.64 -19.46 6.23
N ASN A 7 -69.71 -19.79 5.33
CA ASN A 7 -70.07 -20.24 3.98
C ASN A 7 -70.60 -21.70 4.04
N ALA A 8 -71.03 -22.23 2.90
CA ALA A 8 -71.52 -23.61 2.83
C ALA A 8 -70.46 -24.67 3.23
N SER A 9 -69.18 -24.31 3.17
CA SER A 9 -68.04 -25.17 3.53
C SER A 9 -67.71 -25.12 5.02
N GLY A 10 -68.28 -24.19 5.80
CA GLY A 10 -67.94 -24.01 7.22
C GLY A 10 -66.90 -22.93 7.49
N ASP A 11 -66.41 -22.21 6.48
CA ASP A 11 -65.42 -21.14 6.67
C ASP A 11 -66.10 -19.84 7.09
N GLU A 12 -65.55 -19.18 8.09
CA GLU A 12 -65.96 -17.86 8.51
C GLU A 12 -65.49 -16.81 7.49
N TYR A 13 -66.41 -15.99 6.99
CA TYR A 13 -66.14 -14.90 6.06
C TYR A 13 -66.84 -13.60 6.48
N TYR A 14 -66.29 -12.49 5.98
CA TYR A 14 -66.72 -11.15 6.34
C TYR A 14 -67.99 -10.72 5.57
N ASN A 15 -68.96 -10.15 6.29
CA ASN A 15 -70.14 -9.52 5.72
C ASN A 15 -69.89 -8.02 5.53
N SER A 16 -69.81 -7.57 4.29
CA SER A 16 -69.46 -6.20 3.85
C SER A 16 -70.36 -5.12 4.45
N ASN A 17 -69.87 -4.40 5.47
CA ASN A 17 -70.40 -3.11 5.94
C ASN A 17 -69.26 -2.19 6.48
N ASN A 18 -68.10 -2.17 5.79
CA ASN A 18 -66.94 -1.29 6.05
C ASN A 18 -66.17 -1.39 7.40
N ASN A 19 -66.36 -2.42 8.23
CA ASN A 19 -65.54 -2.61 9.43
C ASN A 19 -64.44 -3.66 9.19
N TYR A 20 -63.20 -3.20 9.04
CA TYR A 20 -62.02 -4.08 9.03
C TYR A 20 -61.71 -4.53 10.47
N TYR A 21 -61.74 -5.83 10.74
CA TYR A 21 -61.41 -6.41 12.08
C TYR A 21 -59.98 -6.13 12.56
N ALA A 22 -59.16 -5.50 11.72
CA ALA A 22 -57.89 -4.91 12.12
C ALA A 22 -58.02 -3.95 13.31
N PHE A 23 -59.20 -3.34 13.52
CA PHE A 23 -59.45 -2.35 14.57
C PHE A 23 -60.61 -2.79 15.48
N THR A 24 -60.33 -3.70 16.42
CA THR A 24 -61.29 -4.14 17.45
C THR A 24 -60.66 -4.07 18.83
N ASN A 25 -61.43 -3.65 19.84
CA ASN A 25 -61.03 -3.77 21.25
C ASN A 25 -61.40 -5.13 21.87
N ASP A 26 -62.13 -5.96 21.12
CA ASP A 26 -62.56 -7.29 21.55
C ASP A 26 -61.55 -8.36 21.07
N PRO A 27 -60.77 -8.98 21.97
CA PRO A 27 -59.73 -9.94 21.60
C PRO A 27 -60.29 -11.25 21.04
N THR A 28 -61.61 -11.48 21.13
CA THR A 28 -62.24 -12.67 20.55
C THR A 28 -62.56 -12.52 19.06
N LYS A 29 -62.40 -11.32 18.48
CA LYS A 29 -62.79 -10.98 17.10
C LYS A 29 -61.62 -10.56 16.21
N ILE A 30 -60.43 -11.10 16.47
CA ILE A 30 -59.21 -10.70 15.78
C ILE A 30 -58.81 -11.59 14.59
N PHE A 31 -59.51 -12.72 14.39
CA PHE A 31 -59.24 -13.66 13.30
C PHE A 31 -60.54 -14.31 12.80
N ALA A 32 -60.49 -14.89 11.61
CA ALA A 32 -61.52 -15.80 11.10
C ALA A 32 -60.99 -17.24 11.15
N LYS A 33 -61.89 -18.23 11.13
CA LYS A 33 -61.56 -19.65 11.09
C LYS A 33 -62.03 -20.32 9.81
N LEU A 34 -61.18 -21.16 9.25
CA LEU A 34 -61.56 -22.16 8.26
C LEU A 34 -62.35 -23.30 8.93
N ALA A 35 -63.07 -24.09 8.14
CA ALA A 35 -63.87 -25.22 8.63
C ALA A 35 -63.03 -26.27 9.39
N ASN A 36 -61.75 -26.40 9.05
CA ASN A 36 -60.79 -27.27 9.72
C ASN A 36 -60.27 -26.68 11.06
N GLY A 37 -60.72 -25.48 11.44
CA GLY A 37 -60.33 -24.77 12.66
C GLY A 37 -59.09 -23.89 12.53
N GLU A 38 -58.42 -23.88 11.37
CA GLU A 38 -57.27 -23.01 11.12
C GLU A 38 -57.67 -21.55 11.12
N LYS A 39 -56.89 -20.73 11.82
CA LYS A 39 -57.14 -19.30 11.93
C LYS A 39 -56.40 -18.53 10.85
N PHE A 40 -57.01 -17.46 10.34
CA PHE A 40 -56.39 -16.56 9.36
C PHE A 40 -56.76 -15.10 9.61
N TYR A 41 -55.92 -14.21 9.07
CA TYR A 41 -56.09 -12.76 9.16
C TYR A 41 -57.18 -12.23 8.23
N ALA A 42 -57.81 -11.11 8.62
CA ALA A 42 -58.73 -10.42 7.73
C ALA A 42 -57.98 -9.85 6.51
N LYS A 43 -58.62 -9.85 5.33
CA LYS A 43 -58.03 -9.32 4.08
C LYS A 43 -58.68 -7.99 3.69
N ASN A 44 -57.90 -7.10 3.09
CA ASN A 44 -58.43 -5.89 2.45
C ASN A 44 -58.95 -6.17 1.03
N GLU A 45 -59.46 -5.14 0.36
CA GLU A 45 -59.99 -5.24 -1.02
C GLU A 45 -58.95 -5.71 -2.05
N LYS A 46 -57.66 -5.54 -1.75
CA LYS A 46 -56.55 -6.00 -2.60
C LYS A 46 -56.07 -7.42 -2.26
N GLY A 47 -56.69 -8.07 -1.28
CA GLY A 47 -56.32 -9.42 -0.84
C GLY A 47 -55.19 -9.50 0.17
N LYS A 48 -54.60 -8.36 0.57
CA LYS A 48 -53.56 -8.29 1.61
C LYS A 48 -54.18 -8.52 2.99
N GLU A 49 -53.56 -9.41 3.77
CA GLU A 49 -53.92 -9.68 5.15
C GLU A 49 -53.50 -8.51 6.06
N ILE A 50 -54.35 -8.23 7.05
CA ILE A 50 -54.16 -7.12 7.99
C ILE A 50 -54.07 -7.68 9.40
N TYR A 51 -53.03 -7.25 10.11
CA TYR A 51 -52.87 -7.53 11.52
C TYR A 51 -53.96 -6.86 12.37
N PRO A 52 -54.53 -7.56 13.35
CA PRO A 52 -55.38 -6.98 14.38
C PRO A 52 -54.54 -6.12 15.33
N VAL A 53 -55.06 -4.95 15.67
CA VAL A 53 -54.43 -4.00 16.60
C VAL A 53 -55.36 -3.77 17.79
N ILE A 54 -54.88 -4.10 18.99
CA ILE A 54 -55.61 -3.87 20.25
C ILE A 54 -54.80 -2.90 21.09
N ASN A 55 -55.41 -1.76 21.48
CA ASN A 55 -54.74 -0.71 22.27
C ASN A 55 -53.40 -0.26 21.66
N GLY A 56 -53.33 -0.21 20.33
CA GLY A 56 -52.13 0.13 19.56
C GLY A 56 -51.08 -0.98 19.42
N ASN A 57 -51.31 -2.17 19.98
CA ASN A 57 -50.40 -3.31 19.83
C ASN A 57 -50.90 -4.27 18.76
N THR A 58 -50.04 -4.61 17.81
CA THR A 58 -50.30 -5.69 16.85
C THR A 58 -50.38 -7.04 17.56
N ILE A 59 -51.41 -7.83 17.23
CA ILE A 59 -51.60 -9.17 17.79
C ILE A 59 -51.32 -10.24 16.74
N LEU A 60 -50.43 -11.18 17.06
CA LEU A 60 -50.21 -12.37 16.26
C LEU A 60 -51.29 -13.42 16.53
N ILE A 61 -51.69 -14.13 15.48
CA ILE A 61 -52.63 -15.25 15.57
C ILE A 61 -51.83 -16.49 15.90
N ASN A 62 -52.23 -17.22 16.94
CA ASN A 62 -51.70 -18.55 17.22
C ASN A 62 -52.57 -19.63 16.57
N ASN A 63 -51.97 -20.37 15.64
CA ASN A 63 -52.53 -21.54 14.96
C ASN A 63 -51.80 -22.81 15.41
N ASN A 64 -52.48 -23.66 16.19
CA ASN A 64 -51.94 -24.93 16.71
C ASN A 64 -50.61 -24.82 17.48
N GLY A 65 -50.44 -23.73 18.25
CA GLY A 65 -49.24 -23.47 19.04
C GLY A 65 -48.21 -22.60 18.33
N ARG A 66 -48.31 -22.43 17.01
CA ARG A 66 -47.42 -21.57 16.22
C ARG A 66 -48.08 -20.23 15.94
N GLU A 67 -47.36 -19.13 16.16
CA GLU A 67 -47.78 -17.81 15.69
C GLU A 67 -47.57 -17.72 14.17
N ILE A 68 -48.49 -17.09 13.44
CA ILE A 68 -48.40 -16.96 11.98
C ILE A 68 -48.25 -15.50 11.55
N TYR A 69 -47.53 -15.26 10.46
CA TYR A 69 -47.43 -13.94 9.85
C TYR A 69 -48.63 -13.67 8.93
N ALA A 70 -49.04 -12.40 8.85
CA ALA A 70 -49.95 -11.93 7.81
C ALA A 70 -49.24 -11.90 6.45
N LYS A 71 -49.99 -12.09 5.38
CA LYS A 71 -49.50 -12.12 4.00
C LYS A 71 -49.89 -10.90 3.17
N ASP A 72 -49.02 -10.47 2.26
CA ASP A 72 -49.33 -9.45 1.27
C ASP A 72 -50.16 -10.01 0.09
N GLU A 73 -50.46 -9.15 -0.88
CA GLU A 73 -51.17 -9.53 -2.11
C GLU A 73 -50.44 -10.57 -2.97
N ASN A 74 -49.13 -10.75 -2.78
CA ASN A 74 -48.30 -11.75 -3.46
C ASN A 74 -48.10 -13.02 -2.62
N TYR A 75 -48.81 -13.13 -1.49
CA TYR A 75 -48.67 -14.18 -0.48
C TYR A 75 -47.36 -14.16 0.30
N ASP A 76 -46.53 -13.11 0.17
CA ASP A 76 -45.32 -12.95 0.97
C ASP A 76 -45.69 -12.59 2.42
N GLU A 77 -45.03 -13.21 3.39
CA GLU A 77 -45.24 -12.91 4.81
C GLU A 77 -44.67 -11.54 5.18
N ILE A 78 -45.40 -10.83 6.04
CA ILE A 78 -45.10 -9.47 6.47
C ILE A 78 -44.83 -9.50 7.97
N TYR A 79 -43.77 -8.85 8.44
CA TYR A 79 -43.58 -8.71 9.88
C TYR A 79 -44.67 -7.87 10.55
N PRO A 80 -45.16 -8.27 11.73
CA PRO A 80 -45.97 -7.40 12.56
C PRO A 80 -45.11 -6.26 13.09
N LYS A 81 -45.75 -5.10 13.30
CA LYS A 81 -45.09 -3.90 13.84
C LYS A 81 -45.56 -3.59 15.25
N ASP A 82 -44.64 -3.23 16.13
CA ASP A 82 -44.98 -2.71 17.46
C ASP A 82 -45.46 -1.24 17.39
N LYS A 83 -45.70 -0.62 18.55
CA LYS A 83 -46.15 0.78 18.65
C LYS A 83 -45.12 1.78 18.09
N GLU A 84 -43.85 1.41 18.13
CA GLU A 84 -42.73 2.21 17.66
C GLU A 84 -42.40 1.93 16.18
N GLN A 85 -43.21 1.09 15.51
CA GLN A 85 -43.06 0.65 14.11
C GLN A 85 -41.90 -0.32 13.87
N ASN A 86 -41.36 -0.95 14.92
CA ASN A 86 -40.33 -1.98 14.82
C ASN A 86 -40.97 -3.32 14.49
N ASP A 87 -40.34 -4.08 13.61
CA ASP A 87 -40.73 -5.44 13.27
C ASP A 87 -40.44 -6.37 14.45
N PHE A 88 -41.35 -7.31 14.73
CA PHE A 88 -41.10 -8.36 15.73
C PHE A 88 -41.43 -9.75 15.20
N PHE A 89 -40.79 -10.76 15.78
CA PHE A 89 -40.89 -12.13 15.30
C PHE A 89 -42.16 -12.84 15.77
N ALA A 90 -42.76 -13.61 14.87
CA ALA A 90 -43.62 -14.72 15.21
C ALA A 90 -42.79 -15.90 15.73
N LYS A 91 -43.39 -16.68 16.62
CA LYS A 91 -42.74 -17.81 17.31
C LYS A 91 -43.38 -19.14 16.94
N GLU A 92 -42.53 -20.15 16.83
CA GLU A 92 -42.94 -21.55 16.78
C GLU A 92 -43.55 -21.99 18.11
N LYS A 93 -44.16 -23.19 18.14
CA LYS A 93 -44.73 -23.77 19.38
C LYS A 93 -43.71 -23.93 20.51
N SER A 94 -42.44 -24.07 20.17
CA SER A 94 -41.32 -24.10 21.12
C SER A 94 -40.99 -22.74 21.73
N GLY A 95 -41.60 -21.66 21.25
CA GLY A 95 -41.27 -20.27 21.62
C GLY A 95 -40.10 -19.67 20.84
N ILE A 96 -39.49 -20.44 19.92
CA ILE A 96 -38.37 -19.98 19.09
C ILE A 96 -38.91 -19.06 17.98
N PRO A 97 -38.40 -17.82 17.84
CA PRO A 97 -38.77 -16.93 16.75
C PRO A 97 -38.37 -17.52 15.39
N TYR A 98 -39.05 -17.14 14.31
CA TYR A 98 -38.69 -17.56 12.94
C TYR A 98 -38.88 -16.42 11.94
N TYR A 99 -38.17 -16.47 10.81
CA TYR A 99 -38.25 -15.42 9.79
C TYR A 99 -39.54 -15.47 8.97
N ALA A 100 -40.05 -14.30 8.58
CA ALA A 100 -41.08 -14.17 7.56
C ALA A 100 -40.55 -14.63 6.20
N LYS A 101 -41.37 -15.35 5.43
CA LYS A 101 -41.03 -15.92 4.13
C LYS A 101 -41.53 -15.07 2.97
N LYS A 102 -40.66 -14.90 1.99
CA LYS A 102 -40.95 -14.34 0.67
C LYS A 102 -41.20 -15.45 -0.33
N TYR A 103 -42.43 -15.95 -0.42
CA TYR A 103 -42.79 -17.03 -1.34
C TYR A 103 -42.56 -16.66 -2.80
N SER A 104 -42.72 -15.39 -3.16
CA SER A 104 -42.44 -14.88 -4.51
C SER A 104 -40.97 -15.05 -4.93
N LYS A 105 -40.04 -15.16 -3.97
CA LYS A 105 -38.59 -15.28 -4.19
C LYS A 105 -37.93 -16.48 -3.51
N GLY A 106 -38.70 -17.31 -2.80
CA GLY A 106 -38.22 -18.54 -2.15
C GLY A 106 -37.35 -18.38 -0.91
N GLY A 107 -37.27 -17.18 -0.31
CA GLY A 107 -36.33 -16.89 0.77
C GLY A 107 -36.94 -16.24 2.00
N GLU A 108 -36.20 -16.25 3.09
CA GLU A 108 -36.53 -15.56 4.33
C GLU A 108 -36.17 -14.06 4.26
N ILE A 109 -36.88 -13.22 5.02
CA ILE A 109 -36.71 -11.76 5.07
C ILE A 109 -36.20 -11.37 6.45
N CYS A 110 -35.15 -10.57 6.56
CA CYS A 110 -34.73 -10.01 7.85
C CYS A 110 -35.72 -8.93 8.34
N PRO A 111 -36.20 -9.00 9.61
CA PRO A 111 -37.02 -7.94 10.18
C PRO A 111 -36.20 -6.70 10.48
N LYS A 112 -36.89 -5.55 10.54
CA LYS A 112 -36.27 -4.26 10.84
C LYS A 112 -36.70 -3.69 12.20
N ASP A 113 -35.72 -3.40 13.05
CA ASP A 113 -35.88 -2.47 14.17
C ASP A 113 -35.49 -1.07 13.69
N LYS A 114 -36.49 -0.20 13.49
CA LYS A 114 -36.36 1.08 12.77
C LYS A 114 -35.74 0.91 11.37
N GLU A 115 -34.47 1.29 11.23
CA GLU A 115 -33.69 1.22 9.99
C GLU A 115 -32.65 0.09 9.99
N TYR A 116 -32.60 -0.72 11.06
CA TYR A 116 -31.63 -1.81 11.23
C TYR A 116 -32.30 -3.15 11.03
N GLU A 117 -31.72 -4.03 10.22
CA GLU A 117 -32.13 -5.41 10.21
C GLU A 117 -31.58 -6.13 11.45
N ILE A 118 -32.37 -7.04 12.02
CA ILE A 118 -32.01 -7.75 13.25
C ILE A 118 -32.08 -9.27 13.07
N TYR A 119 -31.29 -9.98 13.86
CA TYR A 119 -31.33 -11.43 13.93
C TYR A 119 -32.31 -11.92 15.01
N PRO A 120 -33.12 -12.96 14.72
CA PRO A 120 -33.84 -13.70 15.74
C PRO A 120 -32.86 -14.45 16.62
N LYS A 121 -33.25 -14.67 17.87
CA LYS A 121 -32.49 -15.46 18.85
C LYS A 121 -33.19 -16.78 19.13
N ASP A 122 -32.44 -17.88 19.14
CA ASP A 122 -32.96 -19.17 19.59
C ASP A 122 -33.23 -19.17 21.11
N LYS A 123 -33.70 -20.31 21.62
CA LYS A 123 -33.99 -20.50 23.05
C LYS A 123 -32.76 -20.34 23.97
N ASP A 124 -31.57 -20.52 23.41
CA ASP A 124 -30.30 -20.47 24.13
C ASP A 124 -29.68 -19.06 24.04
N GLY A 125 -30.28 -18.17 23.25
CA GLY A 125 -29.88 -16.78 23.06
C GLY A 125 -29.01 -16.53 21.84
N ASN A 126 -28.79 -17.53 20.99
CA ASN A 126 -27.93 -17.40 19.81
C ASN A 126 -28.69 -16.82 18.62
N GLU A 127 -28.08 -15.87 17.93
CA GLU A 127 -28.60 -15.32 16.70
C GLU A 127 -28.40 -16.30 15.53
N PHE A 128 -29.35 -16.34 14.60
CA PHE A 128 -29.24 -17.23 13.43
C PHE A 128 -29.65 -16.53 12.14
N PHE A 129 -29.06 -16.94 11.02
CA PHE A 129 -29.21 -16.29 9.72
C PHE A 129 -30.57 -16.54 9.05
N ALA A 130 -30.97 -15.59 8.21
CA ALA A 130 -32.00 -15.81 7.21
C ALA A 130 -31.44 -16.62 6.03
N GLN A 131 -32.25 -17.52 5.47
CA GLN A 131 -31.86 -18.43 4.40
C GLN A 131 -32.81 -18.38 3.20
N ASN A 132 -32.27 -18.57 2.01
CA ASN A 132 -33.01 -18.91 0.79
C ASN A 132 -32.75 -20.36 0.44
N ASN A 133 -33.77 -21.20 0.64
CA ASN A 133 -33.66 -22.63 0.39
C ASN A 133 -33.63 -22.98 -1.10
N ILE A 134 -34.13 -22.10 -1.98
CA ILE A 134 -34.11 -22.32 -3.43
C ILE A 134 -32.71 -22.03 -3.98
N GLU A 135 -32.10 -20.93 -3.55
CA GLU A 135 -30.77 -20.49 -3.99
C GLU A 135 -29.63 -21.11 -3.16
N ASN A 136 -29.96 -21.81 -2.06
CA ASN A 136 -29.00 -22.27 -1.07
C ASN A 136 -28.09 -21.14 -0.57
N LYS A 137 -28.70 -19.96 -0.35
CA LYS A 137 -28.01 -18.72 -0.01
C LYS A 137 -28.34 -18.30 1.43
N ILE A 138 -27.33 -17.80 2.13
CA ILE A 138 -27.47 -17.22 3.46
C ILE A 138 -27.42 -15.70 3.34
N TYR A 139 -28.25 -15.00 4.11
CA TYR A 139 -28.26 -13.54 4.15
C TYR A 139 -27.78 -13.02 5.49
N TYR A 140 -26.87 -12.05 5.43
CA TYR A 140 -26.52 -11.22 6.56
C TYR A 140 -27.59 -10.14 6.76
N ALA A 141 -27.91 -9.83 8.01
CA ALA A 141 -28.67 -8.64 8.35
C ALA A 141 -27.82 -7.41 8.03
N LYS A 142 -28.47 -6.28 7.72
CA LYS A 142 -27.80 -5.01 7.43
C LYS A 142 -28.08 -3.92 8.46
N ASN A 143 -27.09 -3.07 8.68
CA ASN A 143 -27.26 -1.85 9.47
C ASN A 143 -27.78 -0.67 8.61
N LYS A 144 -28.01 0.49 9.23
CA LYS A 144 -28.48 1.73 8.55
C LYS A 144 -27.61 2.22 7.39
N CYS A 145 -26.34 1.82 7.34
CA CYS A 145 -25.40 2.18 6.28
C CYS A 145 -25.38 1.15 5.15
N GLU A 146 -26.27 0.16 5.18
CA GLU A 146 -26.35 -1.00 4.27
C GLU A 146 -25.15 -1.96 4.37
N ASN A 147 -24.35 -1.86 5.44
CA ASN A 147 -23.30 -2.85 5.71
C ASN A 147 -23.92 -4.07 6.38
N GLU A 148 -23.52 -5.25 5.91
CA GLU A 148 -23.85 -6.52 6.53
C GLU A 148 -23.20 -6.65 7.92
N ILE A 149 -23.93 -7.22 8.86
CA ILE A 149 -23.52 -7.43 10.25
C ILE A 149 -23.51 -8.91 10.58
N TYR A 150 -22.54 -9.36 11.35
CA TYR A 150 -22.47 -10.75 11.79
C TYR A 150 -23.48 -11.04 12.91
N PRO A 151 -24.17 -12.21 12.89
CA PRO A 151 -24.89 -12.69 14.06
C PRO A 151 -23.93 -13.10 15.16
N ARG A 152 -24.41 -13.07 16.40
CA ARG A 152 -23.66 -13.46 17.59
C ARG A 152 -24.36 -14.55 18.38
N ASP A 153 -23.57 -15.43 18.99
CA ASP A 153 -24.08 -16.36 19.97
C ASP A 153 -24.44 -15.66 21.29
N LYS A 154 -24.98 -16.41 22.24
CA LYS A 154 -25.37 -15.89 23.56
C LYS A 154 -24.22 -15.26 24.36
N ASP A 155 -22.99 -15.65 24.05
CA ASP A 155 -21.77 -15.19 24.72
C ASP A 155 -21.12 -14.02 23.94
N GLY A 156 -21.76 -13.56 22.86
CA GLY A 156 -21.32 -12.45 22.02
C GLY A 156 -20.31 -12.81 20.94
N ILE A 157 -19.98 -14.10 20.79
CA ILE A 157 -19.05 -14.61 19.78
C ILE A 157 -19.72 -14.56 18.41
N ILE A 158 -19.00 -14.07 17.41
CA ILE A 158 -19.51 -13.95 16.04
C ILE A 158 -19.70 -15.34 15.42
N ILE A 159 -20.86 -15.54 14.79
CA ILE A 159 -21.19 -16.69 13.98
C ILE A 159 -21.01 -16.30 12.51
N VAL A 160 -20.29 -17.11 11.74
CA VAL A 160 -20.00 -16.84 10.33
C VAL A 160 -20.83 -17.75 9.43
N ALA A 161 -21.37 -17.19 8.36
CA ALA A 161 -22.19 -17.93 7.41
C ALA A 161 -21.36 -19.00 6.69
N ARG A 162 -21.93 -20.21 6.58
CA ARG A 162 -21.39 -21.31 5.79
C ARG A 162 -22.49 -21.87 4.90
N ASP A 163 -22.23 -22.02 3.61
CA ASP A 163 -23.19 -22.70 2.74
C ASP A 163 -23.26 -24.21 3.02
N SER A 164 -24.13 -24.91 2.30
CA SER A 164 -24.31 -26.36 2.44
C SER A 164 -23.07 -27.20 2.09
N LEU A 165 -22.06 -26.62 1.42
CA LEU A 165 -20.77 -27.25 1.15
C LEU A 165 -19.74 -26.94 2.25
N GLY A 166 -20.12 -26.16 3.27
CA GLY A 166 -19.25 -25.72 4.35
C GLY A 166 -18.33 -24.56 3.98
N ILE A 167 -18.54 -23.93 2.82
CA ILE A 167 -17.74 -22.78 2.38
C ILE A 167 -18.20 -21.54 3.14
N PHE A 168 -17.23 -20.82 3.70
CA PHE A 168 -17.46 -19.59 4.45
C PHE A 168 -17.76 -18.41 3.54
N HIS A 169 -18.62 -17.52 4.02
CA HIS A 169 -18.95 -16.26 3.38
C HIS A 169 -18.70 -15.13 4.37
N TYR A 170 -17.90 -14.13 4.02
CA TYR A 170 -17.71 -12.93 4.84
C TYR A 170 -18.92 -11.99 4.68
N ALA A 171 -19.25 -11.24 5.73
CA ALA A 171 -20.13 -10.08 5.64
C ALA A 171 -19.50 -9.02 4.74
N ARG A 172 -20.31 -8.18 4.09
CA ARG A 172 -19.88 -7.14 3.16
C ARG A 172 -20.33 -5.74 3.55
N ASP A 173 -19.53 -4.74 3.21
CA ASP A 173 -19.96 -3.35 3.29
C ASP A 173 -20.89 -2.95 2.13
N ASN A 174 -21.41 -1.74 2.18
CA ASN A 174 -22.26 -1.19 1.13
C ASN A 174 -21.56 -1.00 -0.23
N GLU A 175 -20.22 -1.06 -0.26
CA GLU A 175 -19.40 -1.05 -1.47
C GLU A 175 -19.08 -2.46 -1.98
N GLN A 176 -19.61 -3.51 -1.35
CA GLN A 176 -19.35 -4.93 -1.66
C GLN A 176 -17.95 -5.43 -1.29
N ASN A 177 -17.21 -4.73 -0.44
CA ASN A 177 -15.98 -5.27 0.13
C ASN A 177 -16.32 -6.19 1.30
N GLU A 178 -15.66 -7.34 1.36
CA GLU A 178 -15.77 -8.25 2.49
C GLU A 178 -15.10 -7.65 3.73
N ILE A 179 -15.73 -7.89 4.88
CA ILE A 179 -15.39 -7.36 6.20
C ILE A 179 -15.02 -8.54 7.09
N TYR A 180 -13.86 -8.46 7.75
CA TYR A 180 -13.52 -9.44 8.78
C TYR A 180 -14.40 -9.27 10.03
N PRO A 181 -14.72 -10.34 10.76
CA PRO A 181 -15.33 -10.21 12.07
C PRO A 181 -14.38 -9.46 13.03
N GLN A 182 -14.96 -8.73 13.97
CA GLN A 182 -14.22 -7.93 14.96
C GLN A 182 -14.57 -8.36 16.39
N ASN A 183 -13.57 -8.35 17.27
CA ASN A 183 -13.79 -8.52 18.71
C ASN A 183 -14.26 -7.21 19.36
N GLU A 184 -14.49 -7.21 20.67
CA GLU A 184 -14.98 -6.03 21.42
C GLU A 184 -14.01 -4.83 21.39
N LYS A 185 -12.72 -5.07 21.12
CA LYS A 185 -11.71 -4.03 20.96
C LYS A 185 -11.60 -3.50 19.52
N GLY A 186 -12.40 -4.01 18.59
CA GLY A 186 -12.35 -3.67 17.17
C GLY A 186 -11.22 -4.37 16.40
N VAL A 187 -10.49 -5.31 17.02
CA VAL A 187 -9.48 -6.11 16.32
C VAL A 187 -10.19 -7.10 15.40
N GLU A 188 -9.83 -7.05 14.13
CA GLU A 188 -10.29 -8.00 13.12
C GLU A 188 -9.52 -9.32 13.23
N TYR A 189 -10.16 -10.43 12.89
CA TYR A 189 -9.52 -11.73 12.95
C TYR A 189 -9.95 -12.65 11.81
N PHE A 190 -9.08 -13.62 11.51
CA PHE A 190 -9.37 -14.68 10.55
C PHE A 190 -10.43 -15.62 11.11
N VAL A 191 -11.48 -15.87 10.33
CA VAL A 191 -12.50 -16.88 10.69
C VAL A 191 -11.92 -18.29 10.57
N GLU A 192 -11.11 -18.51 9.55
CA GLU A 192 -10.47 -19.78 9.26
C GLU A 192 -9.09 -19.53 8.63
N LYS A 193 -8.13 -20.42 8.91
CA LYS A 193 -6.79 -20.34 8.36
C LYS A 193 -6.86 -20.37 6.83
N HIS A 194 -6.15 -19.45 6.18
CA HIS A 194 -6.09 -19.31 4.72
C HIS A 194 -7.40 -18.88 4.03
N LYS A 195 -8.39 -18.36 4.76
CA LYS A 195 -9.57 -17.71 4.19
C LYS A 195 -9.46 -16.21 4.37
N TYR A 196 -9.44 -15.48 3.26
CA TYR A 196 -9.21 -14.05 3.27
C TYR A 196 -10.42 -13.29 2.75
N ALA A 197 -10.76 -12.20 3.42
CA ALA A 197 -11.71 -11.22 2.91
C ALA A 197 -11.12 -10.55 1.66
N ARG A 198 -11.98 -10.22 0.71
CA ARG A 198 -11.64 -9.56 -0.55
C ARG A 198 -12.36 -8.24 -0.72
N ASP A 199 -11.72 -7.30 -1.42
CA ASP A 199 -12.40 -6.08 -1.87
C ASP A 199 -13.37 -6.36 -3.03
N LYS A 200 -14.11 -5.34 -3.45
CA LYS A 200 -15.05 -5.42 -4.59
C LYS A 200 -14.38 -5.75 -5.94
N HIS A 201 -13.06 -5.62 -6.05
CA HIS A 201 -12.26 -6.00 -7.21
C HIS A 201 -11.60 -7.37 -7.05
N ASN A 202 -11.98 -8.13 -6.01
CA ASN A 202 -11.46 -9.45 -5.68
C ASN A 202 -10.01 -9.48 -5.19
N ASN A 203 -9.43 -8.33 -4.79
CA ASN A 203 -8.11 -8.27 -4.17
C ASN A 203 -8.18 -8.71 -2.72
N VAL A 204 -7.17 -9.47 -2.26
CA VAL A 204 -7.07 -9.93 -0.88
C VAL A 204 -6.89 -8.75 0.08
N LYS A 205 -7.54 -8.82 1.25
CA LYS A 205 -7.35 -7.92 2.38
C LYS A 205 -6.86 -8.71 3.59
N TYR A 206 -6.05 -8.09 4.44
CA TYR A 206 -5.67 -8.65 5.74
C TYR A 206 -6.52 -8.04 6.86
N PRO A 207 -6.81 -8.79 7.93
CA PRO A 207 -7.45 -8.25 9.11
C PRO A 207 -6.57 -7.16 9.74
N LYS A 208 -7.19 -6.22 10.45
CA LYS A 208 -6.53 -5.13 11.17
C LYS A 208 -6.46 -5.35 12.69
N ASP A 209 -5.34 -4.94 13.29
CA ASP A 209 -5.18 -4.84 14.75
C ASP A 209 -5.91 -3.62 15.34
N GLU A 210 -5.81 -3.41 16.65
CA GLU A 210 -6.44 -2.29 17.37
C GLU A 210 -5.89 -0.91 16.95
N ASN A 211 -4.72 -0.89 16.29
CA ASN A 211 -4.09 0.32 15.78
C ASN A 211 -4.36 0.52 14.28
N GLY A 212 -5.07 -0.39 13.60
CA GLY A 212 -5.34 -0.33 12.16
C GLY A 212 -4.24 -0.95 11.28
N ASN A 213 -3.25 -1.62 11.87
CA ASN A 213 -2.21 -2.32 11.11
C ASN A 213 -2.69 -3.68 10.64
N SER A 214 -2.31 -4.06 9.42
CA SER A 214 -2.62 -5.40 8.91
C SER A 214 -1.97 -6.51 9.73
N ILE A 215 -2.68 -7.61 9.89
CA ILE A 215 -2.21 -8.82 10.55
C ILE A 215 -1.97 -9.86 9.46
N TYR A 216 -0.70 -10.18 9.20
CA TYR A 216 -0.36 -11.24 8.28
C TYR A 216 -0.76 -12.62 8.83
N PRO A 217 -1.16 -13.56 7.95
CA PRO A 217 -1.32 -14.94 8.38
C PRO A 217 0.03 -15.54 8.75
N THR A 218 0.01 -16.47 9.72
CA THR A 218 1.21 -17.17 10.17
C THR A 218 1.15 -18.67 9.87
N ASN A 219 2.31 -19.27 9.59
CA ASN A 219 2.45 -20.73 9.50
C ASN A 219 2.51 -21.38 10.89
N ASN A 220 2.72 -22.69 10.98
CA ASN A 220 2.76 -23.40 12.28
C ASN A 220 4.01 -23.07 13.11
N LEU A 221 4.97 -22.33 12.55
CA LEU A 221 6.17 -21.86 13.22
C LEU A 221 6.04 -20.38 13.65
N ASP A 222 4.91 -19.73 13.36
CA ASP A 222 4.68 -18.29 13.53
C ASP A 222 5.39 -17.37 12.50
N GLU A 223 5.87 -17.91 11.37
CA GLU A 223 6.36 -17.07 10.26
C GLU A 223 5.18 -16.44 9.53
N GLN A 224 5.28 -15.13 9.28
CA GLN A 224 4.31 -14.42 8.46
C GLN A 224 4.53 -14.74 6.99
N PHE A 225 3.48 -14.70 6.18
CA PHE A 225 3.60 -14.86 4.74
C PHE A 225 2.62 -14.00 3.95
N TYR A 226 2.99 -13.70 2.71
CA TYR A 226 2.15 -12.99 1.76
C TYR A 226 1.11 -13.91 1.13
N VAL A 227 -0.04 -13.33 0.86
CA VAL A 227 -1.12 -13.95 0.11
C VAL A 227 -1.29 -13.16 -1.17
N ASP A 228 -1.15 -13.84 -2.31
CA ASP A 228 -1.28 -13.24 -3.65
C ASP A 228 -0.39 -11.99 -3.86
N GLY A 229 0.76 -11.91 -3.17
CA GLY A 229 1.68 -10.78 -3.26
C GLY A 229 1.15 -9.47 -2.66
N VAL A 230 0.05 -9.52 -1.89
CA VAL A 230 -0.55 -8.35 -1.25
C VAL A 230 0.22 -7.99 0.00
N TYR A 231 0.56 -6.70 0.15
CA TYR A 231 1.17 -6.14 1.35
C TYR A 231 0.13 -5.74 2.39
N GLY A 232 0.45 -6.00 3.66
CA GLY A 232 -0.17 -5.38 4.81
C GLY A 232 0.09 -3.88 4.82
N THR A 233 -0.86 -3.13 5.38
CA THR A 233 -0.77 -1.67 5.52
C THR A 233 -0.95 -1.24 6.98
N ASP A 234 -0.25 -0.19 7.38
CA ASP A 234 -0.48 0.48 8.67
C ASP A 234 -1.75 1.37 8.60
N ALA A 235 -2.06 2.05 9.71
CA ALA A 235 -3.20 2.97 9.80
C ALA A 235 -3.11 4.15 8.83
N ASP A 236 -1.90 4.59 8.52
CA ASP A 236 -1.63 5.71 7.61
C ASP A 236 -1.71 5.29 6.14
N GLY A 237 -1.76 3.98 5.87
CA GLY A 237 -1.80 3.39 4.54
C GLY A 237 -0.42 3.11 3.94
N ASN A 238 0.66 3.14 4.74
CA ASN A 238 1.97 2.67 4.29
C ASN A 238 1.99 1.15 4.29
N GLN A 239 2.53 0.57 3.22
CA GLN A 239 2.76 -0.87 3.15
C GLN A 239 3.97 -1.25 4.01
N PHE A 240 3.96 -2.46 4.54
CA PHE A 240 5.11 -3.05 5.23
C PHE A 240 5.27 -4.51 4.85
N TYR A 241 6.47 -5.05 5.03
CA TYR A 241 6.80 -6.42 4.67
C TYR A 241 6.39 -7.41 5.77
N ALA A 242 6.04 -8.64 5.37
CA ALA A 242 5.92 -9.78 6.27
C ALA A 242 7.30 -10.14 6.87
N GLN A 243 7.28 -10.75 8.05
CA GLN A 243 8.47 -11.10 8.84
C GLN A 243 8.65 -12.63 9.01
N ASP A 244 9.90 -13.08 9.00
CA ASP A 244 10.28 -14.47 9.29
C ASP A 244 10.39 -14.76 10.81
N LEU A 245 10.85 -15.96 11.20
CA LEU A 245 11.06 -16.32 12.63
C LEU A 245 12.08 -15.43 13.34
N ASN A 246 13.02 -14.85 12.61
CA ASN A 246 14.04 -13.98 13.15
C ASN A 246 13.57 -12.53 13.26
N GLN A 247 12.32 -12.25 12.85
CA GLN A 247 11.75 -10.91 12.69
C GLN A 247 12.46 -10.11 11.59
N ASP A 248 13.10 -10.78 10.64
CA ASP A 248 13.63 -10.15 9.44
C ASP A 248 12.48 -10.02 8.43
N GLU A 249 12.32 -8.83 7.87
CA GLU A 249 11.39 -8.57 6.78
C GLU A 249 11.88 -9.22 5.49
N PHE A 250 10.97 -9.70 4.65
CA PHE A 250 11.32 -10.27 3.35
C PHE A 250 10.40 -9.79 2.24
N TYR A 251 10.92 -9.71 1.01
CA TYR A 251 10.16 -9.23 -0.16
C TYR A 251 9.07 -10.21 -0.59
N ALA A 252 7.92 -9.69 -1.02
CA ALA A 252 6.97 -10.51 -1.76
C ALA A 252 7.51 -10.77 -3.19
N PRO A 253 7.20 -11.92 -3.80
CA PRO A 253 7.71 -12.24 -5.14
C PRO A 253 7.37 -11.18 -6.18
N GLY A 254 8.40 -10.57 -6.79
CA GLY A 254 8.27 -9.67 -7.93
C GLY A 254 7.71 -8.28 -7.62
N THR A 255 7.53 -7.90 -6.34
CA THR A 255 6.98 -6.60 -5.96
C THR A 255 7.77 -5.97 -4.81
N CYS A 256 7.48 -4.70 -4.51
CA CYS A 256 8.06 -3.99 -3.37
C CYS A 256 6.97 -3.23 -2.62
N ALA A 257 7.11 -3.15 -1.30
CA ALA A 257 6.25 -2.33 -0.47
C ALA A 257 6.55 -0.85 -0.71
N SER A 258 5.54 -0.01 -0.51
CA SER A 258 5.59 1.43 -0.70
C SER A 258 4.82 2.18 0.38
N LYS A 259 5.23 3.41 0.65
CA LYS A 259 4.46 4.36 1.45
C LYS A 259 3.20 4.77 0.69
N LYS A 260 2.26 5.41 1.39
CA LYS A 260 1.02 5.93 0.80
C LYS A 260 1.25 6.91 -0.36
N ASP A 261 2.38 7.62 -0.37
CA ASP A 261 2.77 8.53 -1.45
C ASP A 261 3.43 7.84 -2.67
N GLY A 262 3.53 6.50 -2.65
CA GLY A 262 4.16 5.68 -3.68
C GLY A 262 5.67 5.49 -3.52
N THR A 263 6.29 6.07 -2.49
CA THR A 263 7.72 5.91 -2.19
C THR A 263 8.02 4.45 -1.82
N LEU A 264 8.81 3.74 -2.62
CA LEU A 264 9.23 2.37 -2.30
C LEU A 264 10.08 2.33 -1.03
N ILE A 265 9.93 1.26 -0.25
CA ILE A 265 10.69 1.03 0.98
C ILE A 265 11.45 -0.29 0.91
N TYR A 266 12.62 -0.36 1.54
CA TYR A 266 13.39 -1.60 1.65
C TYR A 266 12.88 -2.48 2.79
N ALA A 267 12.97 -3.79 2.61
CA ALA A 267 12.89 -4.73 3.71
C ALA A 267 14.08 -4.55 4.67
N LYS A 268 13.88 -4.81 5.95
CA LYS A 268 14.88 -4.65 7.01
C LYS A 268 15.02 -5.92 7.84
N LYS A 269 16.24 -6.17 8.28
CA LYS A 269 16.51 -7.12 9.36
C LYS A 269 15.93 -6.61 10.67
N ARG A 270 15.77 -7.48 11.65
CA ARG A 270 15.36 -7.16 13.02
C ARG A 270 16.18 -6.04 13.66
N ASN A 271 17.47 -5.96 13.34
CA ASN A 271 18.36 -4.90 13.84
C ASN A 271 18.26 -3.57 13.07
N GLY A 272 17.33 -3.44 12.13
CA GLY A 272 17.11 -2.27 11.30
C GLY A 272 17.98 -2.19 10.05
N ALA A 273 18.92 -3.12 9.84
CA ALA A 273 19.77 -3.13 8.65
C ALA A 273 18.96 -3.43 7.38
N ILE A 274 19.20 -2.67 6.32
CA ILE A 274 18.51 -2.84 5.04
C ILE A 274 18.89 -4.17 4.38
N ILE A 275 17.88 -4.83 3.81
CA ILE A 275 18.00 -5.99 2.93
C ILE A 275 17.74 -5.49 1.52
N PHE A 276 18.74 -5.53 0.64
CA PHE A 276 18.51 -5.20 -0.76
C PHE A 276 17.71 -6.32 -1.43
N PRO A 277 16.77 -5.98 -2.34
CA PRO A 277 16.21 -6.98 -3.21
C PRO A 277 17.31 -7.56 -4.11
N SER A 278 17.16 -8.82 -4.53
CA SER A 278 18.16 -9.52 -5.33
C SER A 278 17.54 -10.40 -6.41
N ASP A 279 18.18 -10.46 -7.57
CA ASP A 279 17.86 -11.37 -8.67
C ASP A 279 19.04 -12.34 -8.94
N SER A 280 19.01 -13.09 -10.03
CA SER A 280 20.09 -14.02 -10.43
C SER A 280 21.44 -13.33 -10.69
N ASN A 281 21.45 -12.02 -10.84
CA ASN A 281 22.64 -11.18 -11.04
C ASN A 281 23.10 -10.49 -9.76
N GLY A 282 22.42 -10.68 -8.63
CA GLY A 282 22.76 -10.10 -7.34
C GLY A 282 21.77 -9.01 -6.88
N GLU A 283 22.24 -8.18 -5.96
CA GLU A 283 21.46 -7.14 -5.30
C GLU A 283 21.23 -5.91 -6.20
N TYR A 284 20.16 -5.18 -5.94
CA TYR A 284 19.87 -3.92 -6.62
C TYR A 284 19.20 -2.90 -5.71
N TYR A 285 19.32 -1.61 -6.06
CA TYR A 285 18.60 -0.55 -5.39
C TYR A 285 17.15 -0.49 -5.89
N LEU A 286 16.22 -0.22 -4.98
CA LEU A 286 14.83 0.10 -5.33
C LEU A 286 14.77 1.40 -6.12
N THR A 287 14.06 1.39 -7.24
CA THR A 287 13.94 2.52 -8.16
C THR A 287 12.48 2.95 -8.30
N SER A 288 12.21 4.24 -8.35
CA SER A 288 10.87 4.74 -8.69
C SER A 288 10.52 4.35 -10.14
N THR A 289 9.29 3.88 -10.35
CA THR A 289 8.76 3.39 -11.63
C THR A 289 8.52 4.49 -12.68
N SER A 290 8.79 5.77 -12.37
CA SER A 290 8.44 6.88 -13.25
C SER A 290 9.48 7.23 -14.33
N PHE A 291 10.65 6.59 -14.34
CA PHE A 291 11.65 6.82 -15.38
C PHE A 291 12.28 5.49 -15.80
N ASP A 292 12.08 5.12 -17.06
CA ASP A 292 12.73 3.98 -17.68
C ASP A 292 14.23 3.97 -17.34
N SER A 293 14.66 2.89 -16.70
CA SER A 293 16.02 2.35 -16.73
C SER A 293 17.15 2.92 -15.85
N TYR A 294 16.93 3.65 -14.75
CA TYR A 294 18.08 4.05 -13.90
C TYR A 294 17.86 4.08 -12.37
N PHE A 295 18.92 3.73 -11.64
CA PHE A 295 19.00 3.43 -10.20
C PHE A 295 18.81 4.62 -9.26
N TYR A 296 17.64 5.26 -9.23
CA TYR A 296 17.43 6.44 -8.37
C TYR A 296 17.26 6.09 -6.89
N LEU A 297 18.14 6.65 -6.07
CA LEU A 297 18.09 6.57 -4.61
C LEU A 297 16.87 7.35 -4.09
N ILE A 298 15.86 6.63 -3.61
CA ILE A 298 14.60 7.21 -3.11
C ILE A 298 14.80 7.98 -1.79
N LYS A 299 15.85 7.65 -1.02
CA LYS A 299 16.47 8.41 0.10
C LYS A 299 17.65 7.59 0.64
N SER A 300 18.79 8.22 0.94
CA SER A 300 20.01 7.53 1.42
C SER A 300 19.96 7.16 2.90
N ASP A 301 18.93 7.61 3.59
CA ASP A 301 18.80 7.44 5.04
C ASP A 301 18.75 5.95 5.40
N GLY A 302 19.79 5.49 6.11
CA GLY A 302 19.93 4.12 6.57
C GLY A 302 20.67 3.16 5.62
N ILE A 303 21.03 3.58 4.40
CA ILE A 303 21.88 2.77 3.52
C ILE A 303 23.35 2.95 3.93
N ILE A 304 23.91 1.95 4.59
CA ILE A 304 25.28 1.98 5.13
C ILE A 304 26.30 1.14 4.34
N ARG A 305 25.85 0.40 3.32
CA ARG A 305 26.70 -0.41 2.45
C ARG A 305 26.21 -0.38 1.01
N TYR A 306 27.07 -0.74 0.08
CA TYR A 306 26.70 -0.89 -1.32
C TYR A 306 25.92 -2.19 -1.57
N ALA A 307 25.01 -2.13 -2.55
CA ALA A 307 24.42 -3.32 -3.17
C ALA A 307 25.46 -4.00 -4.08
N VAL A 308 25.51 -5.33 -4.10
CA VAL A 308 26.46 -6.11 -4.92
C VAL A 308 25.76 -6.74 -6.13
N ARG A 309 26.15 -6.37 -7.35
CA ARG A 309 25.61 -6.92 -8.62
C ARG A 309 26.72 -7.40 -9.53
N TYR A 310 26.58 -8.58 -10.13
CA TYR A 310 27.62 -9.23 -10.94
C TYR A 310 28.97 -9.35 -10.20
N GLY A 311 28.92 -9.54 -8.88
CA GLY A 311 30.11 -9.63 -8.03
C GLY A 311 30.85 -8.30 -7.79
N LYS A 312 30.31 -7.15 -8.22
CA LYS A 312 30.85 -5.82 -7.90
C LYS A 312 29.86 -5.03 -7.04
N GLU A 313 30.38 -4.23 -6.11
CA GLU A 313 29.58 -3.22 -5.42
C GLU A 313 29.12 -2.15 -6.42
N MET A 314 27.96 -1.55 -6.16
CA MET A 314 27.40 -0.48 -6.99
C MET A 314 27.18 0.76 -6.17
N TYR A 315 27.67 1.90 -6.64
CA TYR A 315 27.26 3.19 -6.11
C TYR A 315 25.78 3.42 -6.37
N PRO A 316 25.03 3.92 -5.38
CA PRO A 316 23.67 4.36 -5.63
C PRO A 316 23.66 5.70 -6.39
N ILE A 317 22.67 5.91 -7.25
CA ILE A 317 22.61 7.10 -8.14
C ILE A 317 21.62 8.13 -7.59
N HIS A 318 22.05 9.38 -7.51
CA HIS A 318 21.22 10.52 -7.21
C HIS A 318 20.92 11.30 -8.49
N ALA A 319 19.63 11.42 -8.84
CA ALA A 319 19.20 12.28 -9.93
C ALA A 319 19.18 13.74 -9.48
N ILE A 320 19.75 14.61 -10.31
CA ILE A 320 19.57 16.05 -10.21
C ILE A 320 18.71 16.47 -11.40
N SER A 321 17.49 16.92 -11.10
CA SER A 321 16.59 17.46 -12.12
C SER A 321 17.09 18.85 -12.52
N GLU A 322 17.46 19.01 -13.79
CA GLU A 322 17.72 20.32 -14.38
C GLU A 322 16.67 20.62 -15.47
N PRO A 323 16.45 21.91 -15.80
CA PRO A 323 15.44 22.32 -16.78
C PRO A 323 15.58 21.69 -18.18
N LYS A 324 16.74 21.09 -18.49
CA LYS A 324 17.07 20.54 -19.82
C LYS A 324 17.66 19.12 -19.81
N ARG A 325 18.06 18.57 -18.66
CA ARG A 325 18.69 17.24 -18.54
C ARG A 325 18.48 16.68 -17.13
N ILE A 326 18.36 15.35 -17.02
CA ILE A 326 18.50 14.66 -15.74
C ILE A 326 19.98 14.29 -15.60
N ALA A 327 20.70 15.06 -14.77
CA ALA A 327 22.06 14.73 -14.38
C ALA A 327 22.03 13.61 -13.32
N LYS A 328 23.06 12.77 -13.29
CA LYS A 328 23.17 11.62 -12.38
C LYS A 328 24.51 11.68 -11.66
N ILE A 329 24.49 11.62 -10.34
CA ILE A 329 25.69 11.54 -9.52
C ILE A 329 25.66 10.23 -8.75
N GLU A 330 26.71 9.44 -8.85
CA GLU A 330 26.90 8.28 -7.99
C GLU A 330 27.38 8.73 -6.60
N LYS A 331 26.76 8.25 -5.53
CA LYS A 331 27.06 8.70 -4.16
C LYS A 331 27.95 7.74 -3.40
N ILE A 332 28.98 8.28 -2.75
CA ILE A 332 29.78 7.55 -1.78
C ILE A 332 28.99 7.35 -0.48
N LEU A 333 29.09 6.15 0.09
CA LEU A 333 28.50 5.76 1.37
C LEU A 333 29.61 5.61 2.42
N ASN A 334 29.39 6.24 3.59
CA ASN A 334 30.27 6.14 4.77
C ASN A 334 31.75 6.35 4.47
N ASP A 335 32.08 7.31 3.60
CA ASP A 335 33.46 7.63 3.20
C ASP A 335 34.26 6.45 2.61
N THR A 336 33.57 5.44 2.09
CA THR A 336 34.19 4.24 1.50
C THR A 336 33.89 4.12 0.03
N TYR A 337 34.88 3.81 -0.82
CA TYR A 337 34.64 3.54 -2.24
C TYR A 337 34.08 2.14 -2.47
N ALA A 338 33.24 1.99 -3.49
CA ALA A 338 32.75 0.71 -3.96
C ALA A 338 33.89 -0.12 -4.60
N ARG A 339 33.77 -1.44 -4.50
CA ARG A 339 34.76 -2.42 -4.98
C ARG A 339 34.29 -3.19 -6.22
N MET A 340 35.24 -3.46 -7.10
CA MET A 340 35.12 -4.40 -8.21
C MET A 340 35.12 -5.84 -7.71
N SER A 341 34.80 -6.79 -8.59
CA SER A 341 34.90 -8.23 -8.29
C SER A 341 36.33 -8.70 -8.00
N SER A 342 37.35 -7.95 -8.44
CA SER A 342 38.76 -8.15 -8.08
C SER A 342 39.08 -7.72 -6.64
N GLY A 343 38.16 -7.00 -5.96
CA GLY A 343 38.38 -6.37 -4.66
C GLY A 343 39.00 -4.96 -4.74
N GLU A 344 39.45 -4.55 -5.92
CA GLU A 344 39.98 -3.21 -6.19
C GLU A 344 38.88 -2.15 -6.12
N PHE A 345 39.22 -0.96 -5.64
CA PHE A 345 38.29 0.16 -5.63
C PHE A 345 38.08 0.74 -7.02
N TYR A 346 36.91 1.34 -7.24
CA TYR A 346 36.67 2.19 -8.40
C TYR A 346 35.93 3.48 -8.00
N TYR A 347 36.20 4.59 -8.67
CA TYR A 347 35.79 5.94 -8.25
C TYR A 347 34.40 6.30 -8.76
N PRO A 348 33.47 6.87 -7.95
CA PRO A 348 32.11 7.29 -8.34
C PRO A 348 32.11 8.24 -9.56
N LEU A 349 30.99 8.32 -10.29
CA LEU A 349 30.78 9.27 -11.38
C LEU A 349 30.02 10.52 -10.91
N ASP A 350 30.47 11.68 -11.37
CA ASP A 350 29.79 12.96 -11.16
C ASP A 350 28.70 13.22 -12.21
N GLU A 351 28.05 14.39 -12.14
CA GLU A 351 26.95 14.79 -13.04
C GLU A 351 27.34 14.85 -14.52
N ASN A 352 28.64 14.88 -14.80
CA ASN A 352 29.24 14.96 -16.13
C ASN A 352 29.86 13.64 -16.58
N ASP A 353 29.57 12.53 -15.87
CA ASP A 353 30.16 11.21 -16.08
C ASP A 353 31.69 11.17 -15.83
N ASN A 354 32.29 12.14 -15.13
CA ASN A 354 33.71 12.07 -14.75
C ASN A 354 33.89 11.32 -13.42
N GLU A 355 35.00 10.59 -13.29
CA GLU A 355 35.33 9.95 -12.01
C GLU A 355 35.69 11.00 -10.94
N TYR A 356 35.34 10.74 -9.68
CA TYR A 356 35.65 11.65 -8.59
C TYR A 356 36.10 11.00 -7.29
N VAL A 357 36.76 11.80 -6.45
CA VAL A 357 37.25 11.42 -5.12
C VAL A 357 36.66 12.33 -4.03
N LEU A 358 36.70 11.84 -2.80
CA LEU A 358 36.40 12.63 -1.60
C LEU A 358 37.56 13.58 -1.27
N SER A 359 37.22 14.80 -0.86
CA SER A 359 38.20 15.82 -0.45
C SER A 359 38.92 15.52 0.85
N ASP A 360 38.31 14.73 1.75
CA ASP A 360 38.70 14.67 3.16
C ASP A 360 39.17 13.30 3.63
N VAL A 361 39.36 12.34 2.72
CA VAL A 361 39.82 11.02 3.15
C VAL A 361 41.32 11.10 3.43
N GLN A 362 41.65 11.27 4.71
CA GLN A 362 42.95 10.93 5.27
C GLN A 362 43.15 9.40 5.14
N THR A 363 43.40 8.91 3.94
CA THR A 363 43.79 7.50 3.77
C THR A 363 45.25 7.38 4.19
N ASN A 364 45.51 6.73 5.33
CA ASN A 364 46.81 6.13 5.65
C ASN A 364 47.12 4.91 4.74
N ASP A 365 46.48 4.81 3.57
CA ASP A 365 46.40 3.61 2.75
C ASP A 365 47.17 3.85 1.45
N ASP A 366 48.23 3.07 1.23
CA ASP A 366 49.04 3.01 0.00
C ASP A 366 48.21 2.50 -1.21
N ALA A 367 46.88 2.45 -1.13
CA ALA A 367 45.97 1.92 -2.14
C ALA A 367 45.47 2.97 -3.15
N LEU A 368 45.50 4.27 -2.83
CA LEU A 368 45.19 5.35 -3.79
C LEU A 368 46.24 5.47 -4.92
N VAL A 369 47.40 4.86 -4.68
CA VAL A 369 48.65 4.91 -5.46
C VAL A 369 48.53 4.43 -6.90
N ASN A 370 47.58 3.56 -7.24
CA ASN A 370 47.55 2.94 -8.57
C ASN A 370 46.63 3.64 -9.60
N TYR A 371 45.80 4.61 -9.21
CA TYR A 371 44.68 5.05 -10.08
C TYR A 371 44.27 6.50 -9.83
N TYR A 372 45.00 7.50 -10.34
CA TYR A 372 44.41 8.83 -10.45
C TYR A 372 43.04 8.72 -11.15
N PRO A 373 41.93 9.24 -10.58
CA PRO A 373 40.62 9.29 -11.23
C PRO A 373 40.76 9.96 -12.60
N ILE A 374 39.87 9.63 -13.54
CA ILE A 374 39.99 10.13 -14.91
C ILE A 374 38.72 10.79 -15.41
N THR A 375 38.91 11.82 -16.22
CA THR A 375 37.83 12.45 -16.97
C THR A 375 37.42 11.57 -18.16
N ASN A 376 36.28 11.88 -18.75
CA ASN A 376 35.84 11.29 -20.02
C ASN A 376 36.84 11.46 -21.17
N ASP A 377 37.72 12.47 -21.08
CA ASP A 377 38.75 12.77 -22.07
C ASP A 377 40.08 12.04 -21.79
N ASN A 378 40.10 11.11 -20.83
CA ASN A 378 41.27 10.37 -20.38
C ASN A 378 42.37 11.26 -19.77
N PHE A 379 42.05 12.37 -19.13
CA PHE A 379 43.03 13.11 -18.33
C PHE A 379 42.99 12.65 -16.87
N TYR A 380 44.13 12.72 -16.18
CA TYR A 380 44.14 12.49 -14.74
C TYR A 380 43.49 13.65 -13.99
N ILE A 381 42.66 13.29 -13.02
CA ILE A 381 42.10 14.14 -11.99
C ILE A 381 42.93 13.93 -10.73
N VAL A 382 43.49 14.99 -10.17
CA VAL A 382 44.23 14.93 -8.90
C VAL A 382 43.40 15.58 -7.79
N PRO A 383 43.31 14.95 -6.60
CA PRO A 383 42.51 15.47 -5.49
C PRO A 383 42.96 16.86 -5.07
N ASN A 384 42.03 17.72 -4.67
CA ASN A 384 42.36 18.95 -3.95
C ASN A 384 42.42 18.70 -2.44
N PHE A 385 43.62 18.73 -1.87
CA PHE A 385 43.83 18.66 -0.42
C PHE A 385 44.25 20.04 0.08
N GLU A 386 43.41 20.67 0.90
CA GLU A 386 43.66 22.02 1.44
C GLU A 386 44.06 23.06 0.38
N TYR A 387 43.31 23.11 -0.73
CA TYR A 387 43.56 24.02 -1.87
C TYR A 387 44.84 23.74 -2.66
N THR A 388 45.43 22.55 -2.49
CA THR A 388 46.67 22.14 -3.14
C THR A 388 46.46 20.78 -3.82
N PRO A 389 46.93 20.56 -5.07
CA PRO A 389 46.78 19.29 -5.75
C PRO A 389 47.63 18.27 -5.02
N TYR A 390 46.97 17.20 -4.58
CA TYR A 390 47.62 16.09 -3.94
C TYR A 390 48.26 15.20 -5.01
N LEU A 391 49.51 15.53 -5.34
CA LEU A 391 50.34 14.73 -6.23
C LEU A 391 51.12 13.73 -5.38
N LEU A 392 50.97 12.44 -5.70
CA LEU A 392 51.79 11.39 -5.07
C LEU A 392 53.21 11.48 -5.63
N LEU A 393 54.00 12.36 -5.03
CA LEU A 393 55.42 12.55 -5.32
C LEU A 393 56.19 11.42 -4.63
N ASN A 394 56.43 10.34 -5.35
CA ASN A 394 57.39 9.24 -5.11
C ASN A 394 56.72 7.87 -5.24
N PHE A 395 56.69 7.34 -6.47
CA PHE A 395 56.71 5.89 -6.64
C PHE A 395 58.14 5.44 -6.93
N SER A 396 58.62 4.51 -6.10
CA SER A 396 59.82 3.73 -6.40
C SER A 396 59.67 3.14 -7.81
N PRO A 397 60.65 3.34 -8.71
CA PRO A 397 60.55 2.99 -10.14
C PRO A 397 60.39 1.48 -10.43
N VAL A 398 60.27 0.63 -9.41
CA VAL A 398 60.40 -0.83 -9.54
C VAL A 398 59.07 -1.55 -9.81
N LYS A 399 57.90 -0.89 -9.69
CA LYS A 399 56.59 -1.57 -9.86
C LYS A 399 55.62 -0.96 -10.88
N PHE A 400 55.85 0.26 -11.37
CA PHE A 400 54.89 0.95 -12.23
C PHE A 400 55.54 1.66 -13.42
N GLU A 401 56.26 0.91 -14.27
CA GLU A 401 56.82 1.40 -15.55
C GLU A 401 55.76 1.89 -16.57
N LYS A 402 54.46 1.77 -16.26
CA LYS A 402 53.36 1.99 -17.22
C LYS A 402 52.60 3.31 -17.09
N PHE A 403 52.89 4.14 -16.08
CA PHE A 403 52.16 5.39 -15.87
C PHE A 403 53.09 6.61 -15.93
N PRO A 404 52.79 7.63 -16.76
CA PRO A 404 53.55 8.87 -16.77
C PRO A 404 53.43 9.58 -15.41
N PRO A 405 54.54 10.11 -14.83
CA PRO A 405 54.48 10.91 -13.62
C PRO A 405 53.62 12.16 -13.86
N VAL A 406 52.88 12.57 -12.84
CA VAL A 406 52.09 13.80 -12.84
C VAL A 406 52.78 14.79 -11.91
N GLU A 407 53.26 15.88 -12.49
CA GLU A 407 53.91 16.98 -11.78
C GLU A 407 53.00 18.20 -11.65
N PHE A 408 53.37 19.16 -10.81
CA PHE A 408 52.60 20.40 -10.64
C PHE A 408 52.45 21.16 -11.97
N GLU A 409 53.45 21.12 -12.84
CA GLU A 409 53.39 21.77 -14.17
C GLU A 409 52.36 21.12 -15.11
N ASN A 410 51.96 19.88 -14.83
CA ASN A 410 50.92 19.19 -15.58
C ASN A 410 49.51 19.63 -15.20
N VAL A 411 49.32 20.23 -14.02
CA VAL A 411 48.01 20.73 -13.59
C VAL A 411 47.62 21.95 -14.43
N LYS A 412 46.54 21.83 -15.22
CA LYS A 412 46.09 22.90 -16.12
C LYS A 412 44.82 23.59 -15.68
N PHE A 413 43.92 22.83 -15.05
CA PHE A 413 42.57 23.31 -14.76
C PHE A 413 42.11 22.89 -13.38
N MET A 414 41.24 23.69 -12.77
CA MET A 414 40.40 23.25 -11.65
C MET A 414 39.12 22.64 -12.21
N LEU A 415 38.76 21.45 -11.71
CA LEU A 415 37.51 20.79 -12.05
C LEU A 415 36.41 21.33 -11.14
N TYR A 416 35.47 22.05 -11.75
CA TYR A 416 34.26 22.48 -11.08
C TYR A 416 33.24 21.33 -11.02
N ARG A 417 32.70 21.09 -9.83
CA ARG A 417 31.53 20.23 -9.64
C ARG A 417 30.43 21.04 -9.00
N LYS A 418 29.26 21.08 -9.61
CA LYS A 418 28.14 21.92 -9.14
C LYS A 418 27.66 21.52 -7.76
N SER A 419 27.70 20.22 -7.46
CA SER A 419 27.27 19.65 -6.19
C SER A 419 28.24 19.91 -5.03
N THR A 420 29.51 20.17 -5.31
CA THR A 420 30.57 20.19 -4.26
C THR A 420 31.58 21.34 -4.40
N GLY A 421 31.45 22.19 -5.43
CA GLY A 421 32.38 23.27 -5.77
C GLY A 421 33.61 22.80 -6.56
N TYR A 422 34.66 23.63 -6.57
CA TYR A 422 35.96 23.26 -7.15
C TYR A 422 36.76 22.41 -6.17
N LYS A 423 36.72 21.09 -6.36
CA LYS A 423 37.36 20.14 -5.44
C LYS A 423 38.47 19.30 -6.03
N ASP A 424 38.74 19.41 -7.33
CA ASP A 424 39.82 18.63 -7.96
C ASP A 424 40.54 19.45 -9.03
N PHE A 425 41.65 18.91 -9.53
CA PHE A 425 42.40 19.49 -10.64
C PHE A 425 42.50 18.51 -11.81
N ILE A 426 42.52 19.02 -13.04
CA ILE A 426 42.74 18.26 -14.27
C ILE A 426 44.17 18.52 -14.75
N THR A 427 44.81 17.46 -15.23
CA THR A 427 46.16 17.50 -15.78
C THR A 427 46.19 17.35 -17.30
N ASP A 428 47.25 17.79 -17.96
CA ASP A 428 47.47 17.55 -19.40
C ASP A 428 48.09 16.18 -19.70
N VAL A 429 48.33 15.35 -18.67
CA VAL A 429 48.90 14.02 -18.83
C VAL A 429 47.79 13.04 -19.21
N PRO A 430 47.88 12.40 -20.39
CA PRO A 430 46.92 11.39 -20.78
C PRO A 430 47.05 10.15 -19.88
N SER A 431 45.91 9.68 -19.41
CA SER A 431 45.76 8.41 -18.72
C SER A 431 45.88 7.25 -19.70
N VAL A 432 46.56 6.19 -19.26
CA VAL A 432 46.63 4.91 -19.98
C VAL A 432 45.41 4.02 -19.72
N ARG A 433 44.57 4.34 -18.72
CA ARG A 433 43.30 3.67 -18.43
C ARG A 433 42.13 4.51 -18.94
N LYS A 434 41.07 3.85 -19.42
CA LYS A 434 39.85 4.51 -19.94
C LYS A 434 38.86 4.79 -18.82
N SER A 435 38.18 5.94 -18.90
CA SER A 435 37.10 6.28 -17.97
C SER A 435 36.01 5.25 -18.08
N ARG A 436 35.35 4.96 -16.96
CA ARG A 436 34.13 4.16 -16.95
C ARG A 436 32.89 4.98 -17.36
N GLY A 437 33.01 6.30 -17.45
CA GLY A 437 31.99 7.18 -18.01
C GLY A 437 31.75 6.88 -19.49
N SER A 438 30.49 6.93 -19.93
CA SER A 438 30.06 6.38 -21.22
C SER A 438 30.01 7.39 -22.38
N HIS A 439 30.69 8.53 -22.29
CA HIS A 439 30.67 9.52 -23.36
C HIS A 439 32.08 9.99 -23.68
N SER A 440 32.59 9.66 -24.86
CA SER A 440 33.65 10.46 -25.48
C SER A 440 33.02 11.78 -25.89
N ILE A 441 32.98 12.75 -24.98
CA ILE A 441 32.66 14.13 -25.34
C ILE A 441 33.86 14.61 -26.16
N SER A 442 33.64 15.01 -27.42
CA SER A 442 34.70 15.70 -28.15
C SER A 442 35.08 16.96 -27.36
N ILE A 443 36.35 17.36 -27.31
CA ILE A 443 36.74 18.68 -26.75
C ILE A 443 35.90 19.82 -27.35
N GLN A 444 35.38 19.63 -28.57
CA GLN A 444 34.51 20.58 -29.28
C GLN A 444 33.05 20.58 -28.81
N ASP A 445 32.61 19.54 -28.12
CA ASP A 445 31.26 19.38 -27.59
C ASP A 445 31.13 19.82 -26.13
N LEU A 446 32.21 20.32 -25.49
CA LEU A 446 32.23 20.84 -24.11
C LEU A 446 31.40 22.14 -24.03
N PRO A 447 30.11 22.11 -23.62
CA PRO A 447 29.34 23.33 -23.48
C PRO A 447 29.61 23.82 -22.06
N TYR A 448 30.42 24.87 -21.91
CA TYR A 448 30.57 25.58 -20.63
C TYR A 448 30.94 24.69 -19.43
N PHE A 449 32.06 23.98 -19.50
CA PHE A 449 32.75 23.67 -18.25
C PHE A 449 33.37 24.96 -17.73
N GLN A 450 33.09 25.33 -16.48
CA GLN A 450 33.81 26.37 -15.74
C GLN A 450 35.23 25.87 -15.40
N MET A 451 36.00 25.47 -16.40
CA MET A 451 37.43 25.16 -16.26
C MET A 451 38.16 26.49 -16.15
N ILE A 452 38.71 26.75 -14.97
CA ILE A 452 39.59 27.91 -14.78
C ILE A 452 40.97 27.48 -15.25
N LEU A 453 41.46 28.13 -16.31
CA LEU A 453 42.84 27.98 -16.77
C LEU A 453 43.77 28.54 -15.68
N LEU A 454 44.57 27.68 -15.09
CA LEU A 454 45.60 28.10 -14.14
C LEU A 454 46.85 28.52 -14.92
N LYS A 455 47.29 29.78 -14.78
CA LYS A 455 48.62 30.17 -15.28
C LYS A 455 49.69 29.56 -14.37
N PRO A 456 50.75 28.93 -14.91
CA PRO A 456 51.77 28.23 -14.12
C PRO A 456 52.44 29.10 -13.03
N TYR A 457 52.44 30.42 -13.21
CA TYR A 457 53.13 31.37 -12.31
C TYR A 457 52.30 31.84 -11.11
N GLU A 458 50.98 31.66 -11.10
CA GLU A 458 50.10 32.08 -9.98
C GLU A 458 49.95 30.99 -8.91
N PHE A 459 50.27 29.74 -9.25
CA PHE A 459 50.13 28.57 -8.38
C PHE A 459 51.13 28.54 -7.22
N GLN A 460 52.37 28.97 -7.46
CA GLN A 460 53.44 28.91 -6.45
C GLN A 460 53.31 29.95 -5.33
N LYS A 461 52.38 30.92 -5.44
CA LYS A 461 52.25 32.04 -4.48
C LYS A 461 50.93 32.12 -3.74
N SER A 462 49.91 31.36 -4.11
CA SER A 462 48.54 31.65 -3.69
C SER A 462 48.01 30.68 -2.63
N ARG A 463 48.07 31.12 -1.37
CA ARG A 463 47.10 30.69 -0.34
C ARG A 463 45.85 31.57 -0.46
N PHE A 464 45.11 31.47 -1.57
CA PHE A 464 43.86 32.21 -1.68
C PHE A 464 42.78 31.55 -0.81
N SER A 465 42.05 32.35 -0.05
CA SER A 465 40.81 31.91 0.60
C SER A 465 39.68 31.77 -0.42
N ILE A 466 38.69 30.91 -0.14
CA ILE A 466 37.47 30.76 -0.97
C ILE A 466 36.81 32.11 -1.31
N TYR A 467 36.89 33.08 -0.40
CA TYR A 467 36.32 34.42 -0.59
C TYR A 467 37.10 35.28 -1.59
N GLU A 468 38.43 35.17 -1.63
CA GLU A 468 39.27 35.90 -2.59
C GLU A 468 39.12 35.32 -4.00
N LEU A 469 38.92 34.00 -4.09
CA LEU A 469 38.59 33.32 -5.33
C LEU A 469 37.21 33.76 -5.84
N ASP A 470 36.17 33.75 -5.01
CA ASP A 470 34.80 34.14 -5.40
C ASP A 470 34.70 35.61 -5.87
N GLU A 471 35.48 36.54 -5.29
CA GLU A 471 35.63 37.93 -5.74
C GLU A 471 36.38 38.07 -7.08
N LEU A 472 37.48 37.33 -7.27
CA LEU A 472 38.22 37.28 -8.54
C LEU A 472 37.37 36.69 -9.69
N PHE A 473 36.41 35.82 -9.36
CA PHE A 473 35.54 35.15 -10.32
C PHE A 473 34.29 35.95 -10.69
N LYS A 474 33.77 36.81 -9.80
CA LYS A 474 32.73 37.81 -10.18
C LYS A 474 33.23 38.81 -11.22
N THR A 475 34.54 39.02 -11.30
CA THR A 475 35.18 39.99 -12.20
C THR A 475 35.68 39.39 -13.52
N THR A 476 35.76 38.06 -13.64
CA THR A 476 36.33 37.37 -14.81
C THR A 476 35.38 36.32 -15.38
N ILE A 477 34.20 36.74 -15.84
CA ILE A 477 33.36 35.93 -16.73
C ILE A 477 33.55 36.48 -18.14
N PHE A 478 34.27 35.76 -19.00
CA PHE A 478 34.30 36.06 -20.42
C PHE A 478 32.94 35.68 -21.02
N TYR A 479 32.10 36.68 -21.29
CA TYR A 479 31.00 36.53 -22.24
C TYR A 479 31.60 36.49 -23.64
N THR A 480 31.76 35.29 -24.22
CA THR A 480 31.85 35.18 -25.68
C THR A 480 30.44 35.11 -26.22
N ASP A 481 29.85 36.29 -26.45
CA ASP A 481 28.60 36.39 -27.19
C ASP A 481 28.90 36.03 -28.66
N ASN A 482 28.19 35.04 -29.18
CA ASN A 482 28.41 34.43 -30.50
C ASN A 482 27.77 35.28 -31.60
N THR A 483 28.13 36.57 -31.70
CA THR A 483 27.71 37.42 -32.81
C THR A 483 28.88 38.21 -33.41
N ASN A 484 29.31 37.75 -34.60
CA ASN A 484 30.14 38.37 -35.65
C ASN A 484 31.33 39.28 -35.26
N PRO A 485 32.56 39.00 -35.74
CA PRO A 485 33.68 39.93 -35.57
C PRO A 485 33.46 41.19 -36.43
N PRO A 486 33.83 42.38 -35.94
CA PRO A 486 33.81 43.58 -36.76
C PRO A 486 34.93 43.50 -37.80
N ASN A 487 34.54 43.75 -39.04
CA ASN A 487 35.43 43.90 -40.17
C ASN A 487 36.29 45.15 -39.95
N LEU A 488 37.61 44.98 -39.83
CA LEU A 488 38.58 46.07 -39.81
C LEU A 488 39.69 45.70 -40.79
N ASP A 489 39.56 46.20 -42.02
CA ASP A 489 40.69 46.43 -42.91
C ASP A 489 40.61 47.85 -43.46
N ALA A 490 41.78 48.49 -43.46
CA ALA A 490 42.15 49.59 -44.32
C ALA A 490 42.59 49.06 -45.68
#